data_AF-A0AAC9HTC0-F1
#
_entry.id   AF-A0AAC9HTC0-F1
#
_cell.length_a   1.000
_cell.length_b   1.000
_cell.length_c   1.000
_cell.angle_alpha   90.00
_cell.angle_beta   90.00
_cell.angle_gamma   90.00
#
_symmetry.space_group_name_H-M   'P 1'
#
loop_
_entity.id
_entity.type
_entity.pdbx_description
1 polymer ?
#
loop_
_entity_poly.entity_id
_entity_poly.type
_entity_poly.pdbx_seq_one_letter_code
_entity_poly.pdbx_strand_id
1 'polypeptide(L)'
;MHSLAQHPRRFVAIDTEAGPPPNRGSRLVTNTAEIDFANAHVYAIPMRTRFRGITVREGMVFEGPAGWGEFCPFPEYDDEEAAGWLATAVEQCTTEWPTPVRDRIPINCTIPAVGPERAHQIASGSGCRTAKIKVADHPDSLAEDLARVAAVRDALGPGGAIRVDANAVWDVDQAVTAIASLDKAADGLEYVEQPCRIIEELAQVRRRVSVRIAADESIRRAADPLRVAVAGAADVAVLKCTPLGGVRRALRVAEAAGLPCVISSALETSVGLGAQLALAGALPTLDLACGLGTLSLLTGDLVDEPESLRPVDGFLPVPHTPRVPDPALLAAYAVTDPDRVVWWRDRLRRVRAVLANQSIMD
;
A
#
# COMPACT_ATOMS: atom_id res chain seq x y z
N MET A 1 -27.63 49.05 46.81
CA MET A 1 -28.25 49.39 45.50
C MET A 1 -27.53 48.58 44.42
N HIS A 2 -28.30 47.74 43.70
CA HIS A 2 -28.01 47.02 42.44
C HIS A 2 -26.78 46.09 42.42
N SER A 3 -26.90 44.78 42.65
CA SER A 3 -27.60 43.70 41.90
C SER A 3 -26.97 43.39 40.54
N LEU A 4 -26.26 42.26 40.50
CA LEU A 4 -25.67 41.60 39.33
C LEU A 4 -26.77 40.92 38.51
N ALA A 5 -27.01 41.37 37.29
CA ALA A 5 -27.90 40.72 36.35
C ALA A 5 -27.16 39.63 35.57
N GLN A 6 -27.50 38.38 35.85
CA GLN A 6 -27.18 37.21 35.03
C GLN A 6 -28.15 37.17 33.84
N HIS A 7 -27.62 37.12 32.62
CA HIS A 7 -28.43 36.83 31.43
C HIS A 7 -28.51 35.31 31.20
N PRO A 8 -29.72 34.73 31.05
CA PRO A 8 -29.87 33.32 30.71
C PRO A 8 -29.64 33.13 29.21
N ARG A 9 -28.71 32.22 28.85
CA ARG A 9 -28.59 31.73 27.47
C ARG A 9 -29.77 30.79 27.19
N ARG A 10 -30.61 31.18 26.23
CA ARG A 10 -31.70 30.36 25.69
C ARG A 10 -31.12 29.09 25.05
N PHE A 11 -31.56 27.94 25.54
CA PHE A 11 -31.49 26.68 24.81
C PHE A 11 -32.47 26.77 23.64
N VAL A 12 -31.97 26.66 22.41
CA VAL A 12 -32.79 26.40 21.23
C VAL A 12 -32.91 24.88 21.14
N ALA A 13 -34.13 24.38 21.33
CA ALA A 13 -34.48 23.00 21.01
C ALA A 13 -34.31 22.80 19.50
N ILE A 14 -33.46 21.85 19.12
CA ILE A 14 -33.37 21.37 17.74
C ILE A 14 -34.38 20.22 17.66
N ASP A 15 -35.42 20.41 16.84
CA ASP A 15 -36.39 19.37 16.52
C ASP A 15 -35.66 18.12 16.01
N THR A 16 -35.81 17.05 16.78
CA THR A 16 -35.41 15.68 16.43
C THR A 16 -36.49 15.07 15.56
N GLU A 17 -36.38 15.19 14.24
CA GLU A 17 -37.05 14.29 13.29
C GLU A 17 -36.45 14.45 11.88
N ALA A 18 -35.25 13.89 11.69
CA ALA A 18 -34.76 13.52 10.37
C ALA A 18 -34.13 12.14 10.52
N GLY A 19 -34.86 11.11 10.11
CA GLY A 19 -34.33 9.76 10.01
C GLY A 19 -33.08 9.74 9.11
N PRO A 20 -32.20 8.73 9.27
CA PRO A 20 -31.00 8.63 8.46
C PRO A 20 -31.38 8.65 6.97
N PRO A 21 -30.61 9.35 6.13
CA PRO A 21 -30.88 9.36 4.69
C PRO A 21 -30.89 7.91 4.18
N PRO A 22 -31.78 7.57 3.23
CA PRO A 22 -31.85 6.22 2.71
C PRO A 22 -30.48 5.84 2.15
N ASN A 23 -29.94 4.75 2.66
CA ASN A 23 -28.72 4.10 2.18
C ASN A 23 -28.95 3.66 0.73
N ARG A 24 -28.75 4.58 -0.22
CA ARG A 24 -28.57 4.23 -1.64
C ARG A 24 -27.15 3.70 -1.77
N GLY A 25 -26.91 2.53 -1.19
CA GLY A 25 -25.78 1.71 -1.56
C GLY A 25 -25.94 1.39 -3.04
N SER A 26 -25.20 2.08 -3.90
CA SER A 26 -24.92 1.54 -5.22
C SER A 26 -24.12 0.26 -4.97
N ARG A 27 -24.81 -0.88 -4.94
CA ARG A 27 -24.16 -2.17 -5.05
C ARG A 27 -23.31 -2.10 -6.31
N LEU A 28 -21.98 -2.10 -6.15
CA LEU A 28 -21.06 -2.37 -7.23
C LEU A 28 -21.29 -3.83 -7.61
N VAL A 29 -22.30 -4.08 -8.44
CA VAL A 29 -22.37 -5.33 -9.19
C VAL A 29 -21.19 -5.24 -10.15
N THR A 30 -20.06 -5.81 -9.75
CA THR A 30 -18.90 -5.98 -10.64
C THR A 30 -19.35 -6.83 -11.81
N ASN A 31 -19.66 -6.17 -12.93
CA ASN A 31 -20.00 -6.84 -14.18
C ASN A 31 -18.73 -7.49 -14.75
N THR A 32 -18.40 -8.67 -14.23
CA THR A 32 -17.24 -9.45 -14.64
C THR A 32 -17.43 -10.14 -15.99
N ALA A 33 -18.62 -10.05 -16.59
CA ALA A 33 -18.95 -10.71 -17.86
C ALA A 33 -18.23 -10.09 -19.06
N GLU A 34 -17.84 -8.81 -18.97
CA GLU A 34 -17.16 -8.06 -20.03
C GLU A 34 -15.62 -8.11 -19.92
N ILE A 35 -15.08 -8.85 -18.95
CA ILE A 35 -13.64 -8.97 -18.72
C ILE A 35 -13.10 -10.20 -19.48
N ASP A 36 -12.04 -10.01 -20.25
CA ASP A 36 -11.38 -11.08 -20.99
C ASP A 36 -10.41 -11.89 -20.11
N PHE A 37 -10.99 -12.66 -19.19
CA PHE A 37 -10.21 -13.62 -18.40
C PHE A 37 -9.65 -14.78 -19.22
N ALA A 38 -10.20 -15.06 -20.41
CA ALA A 38 -9.77 -16.19 -21.24
C ALA A 38 -8.37 -15.96 -21.82
N ASN A 39 -8.10 -14.71 -22.21
CA ASN A 39 -6.82 -14.24 -22.72
C ASN A 39 -5.96 -13.54 -21.67
N ALA A 40 -6.24 -13.75 -20.38
CA ALA A 40 -5.37 -13.22 -19.31
C ALA A 40 -3.93 -13.70 -19.48
N HIS A 41 -2.99 -12.75 -19.54
CA HIS A 41 -1.57 -12.99 -19.78
C HIS A 41 -0.84 -13.17 -18.46
N VAL A 42 -0.12 -14.28 -18.30
CA VAL A 42 0.73 -14.55 -17.13
C VAL A 42 2.14 -14.02 -17.40
N TYR A 43 2.62 -13.15 -16.52
CA TYR A 43 3.96 -12.57 -16.61
C TYR A 43 4.87 -13.02 -15.47
N ALA A 44 6.18 -12.98 -15.70
CA ALA A 44 7.23 -13.13 -14.70
C ALA A 44 8.37 -12.14 -14.97
N ILE A 45 8.53 -11.15 -14.11
CA ILE A 45 9.57 -10.12 -14.21
C ILE A 45 10.64 -10.37 -13.14
N PRO A 46 11.92 -10.59 -13.51
CA PRO A 46 12.99 -10.71 -12.54
C PRO A 46 13.14 -9.45 -11.67
N MET A 47 13.60 -9.63 -10.43
CA MET A 47 13.88 -8.54 -9.51
C MET A 47 15.38 -8.23 -9.48
N ARG A 48 15.72 -6.95 -9.28
CA ARG A 48 17.13 -6.51 -9.17
C ARG A 48 17.80 -6.97 -7.88
N THR A 49 17.00 -7.28 -6.87
CA THR A 49 17.42 -7.81 -5.57
C THR A 49 16.29 -8.60 -4.96
N ARG A 50 16.62 -9.55 -4.08
CA ARG A 50 15.63 -10.24 -3.25
C ARG A 50 14.88 -9.20 -2.41
N PHE A 51 13.55 -9.27 -2.41
CA PHE A 51 12.71 -8.38 -1.60
C PHE A 51 11.41 -9.11 -1.26
N ARG A 52 11.00 -9.08 0.03
CA ARG A 52 9.87 -9.87 0.55
C ARG A 52 9.95 -11.37 0.19
N GLY A 53 11.17 -11.94 0.25
CA GLY A 53 11.39 -13.37 0.02
C GLY A 53 11.41 -13.81 -1.44
N ILE A 54 11.08 -12.94 -2.41
CA ILE A 54 11.02 -13.27 -3.84
C ILE A 54 12.18 -12.64 -4.62
N THR A 55 12.52 -13.27 -5.75
CA THR A 55 13.49 -12.77 -6.75
C THR A 55 12.86 -12.62 -8.14
N VAL A 56 11.61 -13.05 -8.31
CA VAL A 56 10.80 -12.90 -9.52
C VAL A 56 9.42 -12.44 -9.09
N ARG A 57 8.90 -11.41 -9.75
CA ARG A 57 7.55 -10.93 -9.57
C ARG A 57 6.64 -11.50 -10.65
N GLU A 58 5.64 -12.26 -10.23
CA GLU A 58 4.65 -12.84 -11.14
C GLU A 58 3.26 -12.25 -10.91
N GLY A 59 2.44 -12.31 -11.95
CA GLY A 59 1.04 -11.93 -11.92
C GLY A 59 0.35 -12.20 -13.24
N MET A 60 -0.91 -11.76 -13.34
CA MET A 60 -1.69 -11.78 -14.56
C MET A 60 -2.18 -10.38 -14.91
N VAL A 61 -2.27 -10.07 -16.19
CA VAL A 61 -2.99 -8.89 -16.70
C VAL A 61 -4.10 -9.31 -17.66
N PHE A 62 -5.20 -8.58 -17.64
CA PHE A 62 -6.35 -8.82 -18.51
C PHE A 62 -7.09 -7.52 -18.81
N GLU A 63 -7.78 -7.50 -19.95
CA GLU A 63 -8.53 -6.36 -20.44
C GLU A 63 -10.00 -6.43 -19.99
N GLY A 64 -10.58 -5.26 -19.74
CA GLY A 64 -11.99 -5.02 -19.50
C GLY A 64 -12.44 -3.71 -20.13
N PRO A 65 -13.72 -3.34 -19.99
CA PRO A 65 -14.32 -2.22 -20.71
C PRO A 65 -13.72 -0.83 -20.41
N ALA A 66 -13.02 -0.67 -19.27
CA ALA A 66 -12.35 0.57 -18.88
C ALA A 66 -10.82 0.53 -19.02
N GLY A 67 -10.24 -0.58 -19.52
CA GLY A 67 -8.80 -0.73 -19.72
C GLY A 67 -8.25 -2.03 -19.13
N TRP A 68 -7.07 -1.98 -18.52
CA TRP A 68 -6.34 -3.17 -18.04
C TRP A 68 -6.27 -3.25 -16.51
N GLY A 69 -6.40 -4.47 -16.00
CA GLY A 69 -6.28 -4.80 -14.58
C GLY A 69 -5.10 -5.72 -14.31
N GLU A 70 -4.52 -5.63 -13.12
CA GLU A 70 -3.40 -6.49 -12.71
C GLU A 70 -3.76 -7.35 -11.50
N PHE A 71 -3.79 -8.67 -11.69
CA PHE A 71 -3.99 -9.66 -10.64
C PHE A 71 -2.66 -10.32 -10.27
N CYS A 72 -2.03 -9.82 -9.21
CA CYS A 72 -0.70 -10.27 -8.79
C CYS A 72 -0.58 -10.62 -7.29
N PRO A 73 -1.51 -11.36 -6.65
CA PRO A 73 -1.32 -11.77 -5.26
C PRO A 73 -0.05 -12.62 -5.08
N PHE A 74 0.68 -12.41 -3.99
CA PHE A 74 1.87 -13.21 -3.68
C PHE A 74 1.53 -14.71 -3.55
N PRO A 75 2.45 -15.63 -3.90
CA PRO A 75 2.15 -17.07 -3.93
C PRO A 75 1.67 -17.66 -2.60
N GLU A 76 2.08 -17.09 -1.47
CA GLU A 76 1.70 -17.54 -0.13
C GLU A 76 0.25 -17.16 0.27
N TYR A 77 -0.40 -16.25 -0.46
CA TYR A 77 -1.79 -15.88 -0.20
C TYR A 77 -2.76 -16.96 -0.65
N ASP A 78 -3.66 -17.33 0.25
CA ASP A 78 -4.78 -18.20 -0.08
C ASP A 78 -5.78 -17.48 -1.00
N ASP A 79 -6.83 -18.21 -1.40
CA ASP A 79 -7.81 -17.69 -2.35
C ASP A 79 -8.69 -16.58 -1.74
N GLU A 80 -8.86 -16.53 -0.41
CA GLU A 80 -9.62 -15.48 0.31
C GLU A 80 -8.82 -14.18 0.39
N GLU A 81 -7.54 -14.26 0.79
CA GLU A 81 -6.62 -13.12 0.77
C GLU A 81 -6.44 -12.58 -0.66
N ALA A 82 -6.40 -13.46 -1.66
CA ALA A 82 -6.28 -13.08 -3.07
C ALA A 82 -7.56 -12.44 -3.65
N ALA A 83 -8.73 -12.60 -3.02
CA ALA A 83 -9.99 -12.04 -3.53
C ALA A 83 -9.95 -10.51 -3.59
N GLY A 84 -9.34 -9.84 -2.60
CA GLY A 84 -9.12 -8.39 -2.62
C GLY A 84 -8.23 -7.94 -3.80
N TRP A 85 -7.21 -8.73 -4.13
CA TRP A 85 -6.34 -8.46 -5.28
C TRP A 85 -7.11 -8.52 -6.59
N LEU A 86 -7.96 -9.55 -6.74
CA LEU A 86 -8.81 -9.68 -7.92
C LEU A 86 -9.87 -8.57 -7.98
N ALA A 87 -10.48 -8.22 -6.85
CA ALA A 87 -11.46 -7.12 -6.79
C ALA A 87 -10.85 -5.79 -7.26
N THR A 88 -9.60 -5.52 -6.87
CA THR A 88 -8.86 -4.35 -7.39
C THR A 88 -8.64 -4.45 -8.88
N ALA A 89 -8.14 -5.58 -9.38
CA ALA A 89 -7.89 -5.78 -10.81
C ALA A 89 -9.16 -5.62 -11.65
N VAL A 90 -10.31 -6.10 -11.14
CA VAL A 90 -11.62 -5.89 -11.74
C VAL A 90 -11.99 -4.42 -11.73
N GLU A 91 -11.89 -3.72 -10.58
CA GLU A 91 -12.21 -2.29 -10.52
C GLU A 91 -11.36 -1.48 -11.51
N GLN A 92 -10.07 -1.81 -11.63
CA GLN A 92 -9.14 -1.17 -12.57
C GLN A 92 -9.60 -1.24 -14.03
N CYS A 93 -10.13 -2.40 -14.45
CA CYS A 93 -10.50 -2.63 -15.84
C CYS A 93 -11.98 -2.47 -16.14
N THR A 94 -12.86 -2.24 -15.15
CA THR A 94 -14.30 -2.05 -15.38
C THR A 94 -14.83 -0.69 -14.97
N THR A 95 -14.05 0.10 -14.22
CA THR A 95 -14.58 1.32 -13.59
C THR A 95 -13.63 2.49 -13.80
N GLU A 96 -14.19 3.66 -14.12
CA GLU A 96 -13.43 4.91 -14.13
C GLU A 96 -12.81 5.17 -12.76
N TRP A 97 -11.61 5.74 -12.75
CA TRP A 97 -10.93 6.09 -11.51
C TRP A 97 -11.53 7.35 -10.87
N PRO A 98 -11.47 7.47 -9.53
CA PRO A 98 -11.88 8.71 -8.87
C PRO A 98 -11.10 9.91 -9.39
N THR A 99 -11.76 11.07 -9.48
CA THR A 99 -11.11 12.32 -9.90
C THR A 99 -9.97 12.67 -8.95
N PRO A 100 -8.74 12.86 -9.46
CA PRO A 100 -7.63 13.23 -8.61
C PRO A 100 -7.74 14.69 -8.16
N VAL A 101 -7.26 14.98 -6.95
CA VAL A 101 -7.14 16.34 -6.40
C VAL A 101 -5.69 16.85 -6.45
N ARG A 102 -4.79 16.12 -7.10
CA ARG A 102 -3.37 16.44 -7.33
C ARG A 102 -2.82 15.70 -8.54
N ASP A 103 -1.82 16.28 -9.19
CA ASP A 103 -1.25 15.73 -10.45
C ASP A 103 -0.01 14.86 -10.25
N ARG A 104 0.66 14.99 -9.10
CA ARG A 104 1.91 14.28 -8.79
C ARG A 104 1.99 13.91 -7.33
N ILE A 105 2.59 12.75 -7.07
CA ILE A 105 2.69 12.12 -5.76
C ILE A 105 4.16 12.11 -5.32
N PRO A 106 4.52 12.73 -4.18
CA PRO A 106 5.84 12.55 -3.60
C PRO A 106 5.98 11.09 -3.15
N ILE A 107 7.11 10.47 -3.44
CA ILE A 107 7.37 9.08 -3.08
C ILE A 107 8.58 8.94 -2.15
N ASN A 108 8.62 7.84 -1.40
CA ASN A 108 9.84 7.41 -0.73
C ASN A 108 10.62 6.45 -1.62
N CYS A 109 11.94 6.44 -1.48
CA CYS A 109 12.76 5.33 -2.00
C CYS A 109 12.62 4.12 -1.06
N THR A 110 12.58 2.92 -1.62
CA THR A 110 12.50 1.67 -0.86
C THR A 110 13.89 1.08 -0.75
N ILE A 111 14.40 0.94 0.48
CA ILE A 111 15.72 0.39 0.78
C ILE A 111 15.53 -1.07 1.25
N PRO A 112 15.94 -2.07 0.46
CA PRO A 112 15.89 -3.48 0.85
C PRO A 112 16.90 -3.80 1.97
N ALA A 113 16.88 -5.04 2.47
CA ALA A 113 17.88 -5.55 3.41
C ALA A 113 19.23 -5.79 2.70
N VAL A 114 19.95 -4.70 2.42
CA VAL A 114 21.27 -4.68 1.76
C VAL A 114 22.33 -4.06 2.66
N GLY A 115 23.62 -4.20 2.31
CA GLY A 115 24.70 -3.54 3.03
C GLY A 115 24.60 -1.99 3.01
N PRO A 116 25.24 -1.30 3.97
CA PRO A 116 25.14 0.14 4.14
C PRO A 116 25.58 0.94 2.91
N GLU A 117 26.64 0.51 2.20
CA GLU A 117 27.12 1.20 1.00
C GLU A 117 26.06 1.17 -0.11
N ARG A 118 25.41 0.02 -0.29
CA ARG A 118 24.34 -0.11 -1.29
C ARG A 118 23.11 0.69 -0.89
N ALA A 119 22.77 0.71 0.41
CA ALA A 119 21.66 1.51 0.92
C ALA A 119 21.88 3.02 0.69
N HIS A 120 23.10 3.52 0.98
CA HIS A 120 23.48 4.90 0.69
C HIS A 120 23.34 5.23 -0.81
N GLN A 121 23.83 4.36 -1.69
CA GLN A 121 23.71 4.54 -3.15
C GLN A 121 22.25 4.62 -3.61
N ILE A 122 21.38 3.74 -3.11
CA ILE A 122 19.95 3.74 -3.47
C ILE A 122 19.31 5.04 -2.99
N ALA A 123 19.57 5.47 -1.74
CA ALA A 123 19.01 6.70 -1.21
C ALA A 123 19.49 7.93 -1.99
N SER A 124 20.80 8.07 -2.21
CA SER A 124 21.41 9.21 -2.93
C SER A 124 20.95 9.30 -4.38
N GLY A 125 20.79 8.16 -5.07
CA GLY A 125 20.39 8.11 -6.47
C GLY A 125 18.88 8.19 -6.71
N SER A 126 18.06 8.25 -5.64
CA SER A 126 16.60 8.14 -5.79
C SER A 126 15.89 9.44 -6.17
N GLY A 127 16.51 10.59 -5.89
CA GLY A 127 15.82 11.90 -5.93
C GLY A 127 14.75 12.09 -4.86
N CYS A 128 14.51 11.09 -4.00
CA CYS A 128 13.51 11.14 -2.94
C CYS A 128 14.04 11.90 -1.71
N ARG A 129 13.14 12.61 -1.02
CA ARG A 129 13.43 13.22 0.30
C ARG A 129 13.13 12.28 1.48
N THR A 130 12.59 11.10 1.19
CA THR A 130 12.18 10.11 2.19
C THR A 130 12.67 8.74 1.79
N ALA A 131 13.15 7.95 2.74
CA ALA A 131 13.49 6.54 2.57
C ALA A 131 12.69 5.64 3.51
N LYS A 132 12.22 4.50 3.02
CA LYS A 132 11.69 3.41 3.85
C LYS A 132 12.65 2.23 3.82
N ILE A 133 13.15 1.85 4.99
CA ILE A 133 14.22 0.87 5.15
C ILE A 133 13.65 -0.43 5.71
N LYS A 134 13.92 -1.54 5.03
CA LYS A 134 13.63 -2.88 5.57
C LYS A 134 14.61 -3.20 6.68
N VAL A 135 14.05 -3.71 7.78
CA VAL A 135 14.77 -4.14 8.99
C VAL A 135 14.22 -5.51 9.43
N ALA A 136 14.88 -6.15 10.38
CA ALA A 136 14.46 -7.45 10.92
C ALA A 136 14.45 -8.59 9.88
N ASP A 137 15.37 -8.59 8.92
CA ASP A 137 15.42 -9.63 7.86
C ASP A 137 15.77 -11.02 8.42
N HIS A 138 16.50 -11.08 9.54
CA HIS A 138 16.78 -12.28 10.33
C HIS A 138 16.95 -11.95 11.83
N PRO A 139 16.95 -12.94 12.74
CA PRO A 139 16.94 -12.69 14.20
C PRO A 139 18.06 -11.77 14.72
N ASP A 140 19.25 -11.82 14.13
CA ASP A 140 20.43 -11.05 14.55
C ASP A 140 20.72 -9.81 13.68
N SER A 141 19.77 -9.38 12.85
CA SER A 141 19.98 -8.32 11.84
C SER A 141 20.11 -6.90 12.41
N LEU A 142 19.87 -6.67 13.71
CA LEU A 142 19.80 -5.32 14.27
C LEU A 142 21.08 -4.50 14.03
N ALA A 143 22.27 -5.10 14.15
CA ALA A 143 23.52 -4.36 13.90
C ALA A 143 23.64 -3.92 12.44
N GLU A 144 23.22 -4.77 11.50
CA GLU A 144 23.20 -4.47 10.07
C GLU A 144 22.13 -3.43 9.74
N ASP A 145 20.96 -3.52 10.38
CA ASP A 145 19.87 -2.57 10.27
C ASP A 145 20.31 -1.17 10.72
N LEU A 146 21.02 -1.06 11.84
CA LEU A 146 21.55 0.20 12.35
C LEU A 146 22.58 0.81 11.39
N ALA A 147 23.50 0.00 10.85
CA ALA A 147 24.47 0.45 9.86
C ALA A 147 23.78 0.95 8.58
N ARG A 148 22.74 0.23 8.12
CA ARG A 148 21.92 0.61 6.96
C ARG A 148 21.18 1.92 7.18
N VAL A 149 20.54 2.09 8.35
CA VAL A 149 19.83 3.32 8.72
C VAL A 149 20.79 4.51 8.78
N ALA A 150 21.94 4.36 9.42
CA ALA A 150 22.94 5.42 9.50
C ALA A 150 23.46 5.84 8.12
N ALA A 151 23.71 4.88 7.22
CA ALA A 151 24.15 5.15 5.85
C ALA A 151 23.07 5.88 5.02
N VAL A 152 21.78 5.58 5.25
CA VAL A 152 20.68 6.30 4.60
C VAL A 152 20.49 7.70 5.18
N ARG A 153 20.70 7.89 6.50
CA ARG A 153 20.72 9.23 7.10
C ARG A 153 21.83 10.09 6.51
N ASP A 154 23.03 9.55 6.38
CA ASP A 154 24.14 10.26 5.74
C ASP A 154 23.77 10.68 4.30
N ALA A 155 23.21 9.76 3.51
CA ALA A 155 22.78 10.03 2.13
C ALA A 155 21.70 11.11 1.99
N LEU A 156 20.70 11.12 2.87
CA LEU A 156 19.57 12.07 2.79
C LEU A 156 19.86 13.40 3.50
N GLY A 157 20.90 13.46 4.33
CA GLY A 157 21.20 14.60 5.20
C GLY A 157 20.15 14.83 6.29
N PRO A 158 20.28 15.89 7.10
CA PRO A 158 19.42 16.13 8.27
C PRO A 158 17.96 16.46 7.91
N GLY A 159 17.70 16.93 6.68
CA GLY A 159 16.35 17.29 6.22
C GLY A 159 15.55 16.14 5.60
N GLY A 160 16.14 14.95 5.46
CA GLY A 160 15.48 13.76 4.94
C GLY A 160 14.64 13.04 5.98
N ALA A 161 13.54 12.40 5.56
CA ALA A 161 12.72 11.57 6.43
C ALA A 161 13.12 10.09 6.30
N ILE A 162 13.23 9.38 7.42
CA ILE A 162 13.56 7.96 7.45
C ILE A 162 12.44 7.20 8.13
N ARG A 163 12.02 6.11 7.50
CA ARG A 163 11.06 5.15 8.04
C ARG A 163 11.72 3.79 8.08
N VAL A 164 11.31 2.94 9.01
CA VAL A 164 11.69 1.53 9.03
C VAL A 164 10.44 0.66 8.94
N ASP A 165 10.56 -0.52 8.35
CA ASP A 165 9.48 -1.48 8.17
C ASP A 165 9.98 -2.88 8.54
N ALA A 166 9.42 -3.41 9.64
CA ALA A 166 9.82 -4.67 10.25
C ALA A 166 8.89 -5.84 9.89
N ASN A 167 7.84 -5.60 9.09
CA ASN A 167 6.89 -6.61 8.62
C ASN A 167 6.42 -7.61 9.70
N ALA A 168 6.04 -7.10 10.87
CA ALA A 168 5.48 -7.85 11.98
C ALA A 168 6.43 -8.92 12.59
N VAL A 169 7.75 -8.73 12.48
CA VAL A 169 8.71 -9.74 12.93
C VAL A 169 8.91 -9.75 14.45
N TRP A 170 8.90 -8.58 15.09
CA TRP A 170 9.26 -8.45 16.50
C TRP A 170 8.10 -8.75 17.44
N ASP A 171 8.43 -9.29 18.62
CA ASP A 171 7.58 -9.14 19.79
C ASP A 171 7.64 -7.70 20.35
N VAL A 172 6.84 -7.41 21.38
CA VAL A 172 6.72 -6.07 21.96
C VAL A 172 8.04 -5.56 22.54
N ASP A 173 8.79 -6.39 23.27
CA ASP A 173 10.02 -5.96 23.96
C ASP A 173 11.19 -5.79 23.00
N GLN A 174 11.29 -6.69 22.01
CA GLN A 174 12.19 -6.55 20.88
C GLN A 174 11.91 -5.27 20.11
N ALA A 175 10.64 -4.98 19.78
CA ALA A 175 10.25 -3.77 19.06
C ALA A 175 10.65 -2.50 19.82
N VAL A 176 10.35 -2.40 21.12
CA VAL A 176 10.71 -1.23 21.93
C VAL A 176 12.22 -0.99 21.94
N THR A 177 13.01 -2.06 22.09
CA THR A 177 14.47 -1.99 22.11
C THR A 177 15.05 -1.60 20.74
N ALA A 178 14.56 -2.23 19.67
CA ALA A 178 14.99 -1.96 18.31
C ALA A 178 14.64 -0.53 17.88
N ILE A 179 13.41 -0.07 18.14
CA ILE A 179 12.93 1.27 17.79
C ILE A 179 13.82 2.34 18.43
N ALA A 180 14.16 2.22 19.71
CA ALA A 180 15.03 3.19 20.37
C ALA A 180 16.41 3.30 19.71
N SER A 181 16.98 2.16 19.30
CA SER A 181 18.29 2.12 18.64
C SER A 181 18.23 2.67 17.21
N LEU A 182 17.19 2.28 16.46
CA LEU A 182 16.96 2.72 15.08
C LEU A 182 16.63 4.21 15.01
N ASP A 183 15.87 4.74 15.97
CA ASP A 183 15.55 6.17 16.08
C ASP A 183 16.80 7.02 16.25
N LYS A 184 17.70 6.57 17.12
CA LYS A 184 19.00 7.21 17.31
C LYS A 184 19.86 7.15 16.05
N ALA A 185 19.93 5.99 15.39
CA ALA A 185 20.69 5.84 14.15
C ALA A 185 20.13 6.69 13.00
N ALA A 186 18.81 6.87 12.97
CA ALA A 186 18.11 7.68 12.00
C ALA A 186 18.13 9.18 12.32
N ASP A 187 18.66 9.60 13.47
CA ASP A 187 18.53 10.98 13.98
C ASP A 187 17.07 11.47 13.91
N GLY A 188 16.15 10.62 14.38
CA GLY A 188 14.70 10.83 14.30
C GLY A 188 14.05 10.07 13.16
N LEU A 189 13.31 9.02 13.50
CA LEU A 189 12.42 8.31 12.58
C LEU A 189 11.11 9.07 12.37
N GLU A 190 10.64 9.08 11.12
CA GLU A 190 9.33 9.61 10.77
C GLU A 190 8.20 8.71 11.30
N TYR A 191 8.37 7.39 11.18
CA TYR A 191 7.55 6.34 11.82
C TYR A 191 8.22 4.96 11.69
N VAL A 192 7.70 3.99 12.45
CA VAL A 192 8.01 2.55 12.34
C VAL A 192 6.78 1.80 11.83
N GLU A 193 6.91 1.12 10.69
CA GLU A 193 5.83 0.35 10.03
C GLU A 193 5.79 -1.08 10.57
N GLN A 194 4.60 -1.47 11.03
CA GLN A 194 4.23 -2.80 11.49
C GLN A 194 5.34 -3.51 12.30
N PRO A 195 5.70 -3.02 13.51
CA PRO A 195 6.72 -3.68 14.32
C PRO A 195 6.30 -5.10 14.77
N CYS A 196 5.03 -5.30 15.09
CA CYS A 196 4.51 -6.55 15.69
C CYS A 196 3.33 -7.14 14.89
N ARG A 197 2.88 -8.34 15.27
CA ARG A 197 1.93 -9.15 14.49
C ARG A 197 0.49 -8.70 14.66
N ILE A 198 0.09 -8.43 15.89
CA ILE A 198 -1.32 -8.16 16.22
C ILE A 198 -1.52 -6.74 16.74
N ILE A 199 -2.77 -6.26 16.64
CA ILE A 199 -3.17 -4.89 16.98
C ILE A 199 -2.84 -4.58 18.46
N GLU A 200 -3.05 -5.55 19.34
CA GLU A 200 -2.82 -5.42 20.77
C GLU A 200 -1.33 -5.22 21.10
N GLU A 201 -0.42 -5.85 20.33
CA GLU A 201 1.02 -5.66 20.45
C GLU A 201 1.43 -4.27 19.95
N LEU A 202 0.90 -3.83 18.80
CA LEU A 202 1.13 -2.48 18.28
C LEU A 202 0.74 -1.40 19.30
N ALA A 203 -0.43 -1.55 19.92
CA ALA A 203 -0.90 -0.63 20.95
C ALA A 203 0.02 -0.62 22.19
N GLN A 204 0.60 -1.76 22.56
CA GLN A 204 1.58 -1.84 23.66
C GLN A 204 2.89 -1.14 23.30
N VAL A 205 3.43 -1.38 22.09
CA VAL A 205 4.64 -0.71 21.60
C VAL A 205 4.43 0.79 21.55
N ARG A 206 3.33 1.26 20.95
CA ARG A 206 3.01 2.69 20.82
C ARG A 206 2.94 3.43 22.16
N ARG A 207 2.50 2.77 23.24
CA ARG A 207 2.50 3.35 24.60
C ARG A 207 3.90 3.47 25.23
N ARG A 208 4.89 2.75 24.69
CA ARG A 208 6.25 2.62 25.27
C ARG A 208 7.33 3.35 24.46
N VAL A 209 6.99 3.91 23.29
CA VAL A 209 7.93 4.64 22.42
C VAL A 209 7.38 6.03 22.06
N SER A 210 8.28 6.95 21.73
CA SER A 210 7.92 8.28 21.22
C SER A 210 7.78 8.34 19.70
N VAL A 211 8.36 7.38 18.98
CA VAL A 211 8.29 7.29 17.52
C VAL A 211 6.89 6.85 17.09
N ARG A 212 6.33 7.49 16.06
CA ARG A 212 5.03 7.12 15.50
C ARG A 212 5.01 5.67 15.01
N ILE A 213 3.90 4.98 15.23
CA ILE A 213 3.68 3.62 14.72
C ILE A 213 2.74 3.66 13.52
N ALA A 214 3.13 3.04 12.41
CA ALA A 214 2.29 2.84 11.24
C ALA A 214 1.79 1.39 11.18
N ALA A 215 0.52 1.17 10.84
CA ALA A 215 -0.05 -0.15 10.64
C ALA A 215 -0.22 -0.47 9.14
N ASP A 216 0.24 -1.64 8.70
CA ASP A 216 0.06 -2.17 7.33
C ASP A 216 -0.72 -3.50 7.37
N GLU A 217 -0.07 -4.60 7.76
CA GLU A 217 -0.68 -5.93 7.90
C GLU A 217 -1.96 -5.89 8.75
N SER A 218 -1.94 -5.14 9.86
CA SER A 218 -3.08 -5.00 10.75
C SER A 218 -4.27 -4.23 10.15
N ILE A 219 -4.10 -3.60 8.98
CA ILE A 219 -5.19 -2.99 8.20
C ILE A 219 -5.55 -3.90 7.03
N ARG A 220 -4.57 -4.25 6.18
CA ARG A 220 -4.84 -4.94 4.91
C ARG A 220 -5.23 -6.41 5.02
N ARG A 221 -4.90 -7.09 6.13
CA ARG A 221 -5.28 -8.48 6.40
C ARG A 221 -6.35 -8.60 7.51
N ALA A 222 -6.83 -7.49 8.05
CA ALA A 222 -7.82 -7.52 9.11
C ALA A 222 -9.23 -7.74 8.54
N ALA A 223 -10.01 -8.57 9.23
CA ALA A 223 -11.45 -8.68 8.97
C ALA A 223 -12.17 -7.34 9.18
N ASP A 224 -11.73 -6.57 10.17
CA ASP A 224 -12.17 -5.19 10.41
C ASP A 224 -10.95 -4.25 10.47
N PRO A 225 -10.65 -3.55 9.36
CA PRO A 225 -9.56 -2.56 9.29
C PRO A 225 -9.68 -1.41 10.30
N LEU A 226 -10.88 -1.13 10.82
CA LEU A 226 -11.13 -0.01 11.73
C LEU A 226 -10.67 -0.29 13.16
N ARG A 227 -10.47 -1.57 13.51
CA ARG A 227 -9.99 -1.98 14.83
C ARG A 227 -8.66 -1.32 15.21
N VAL A 228 -7.80 -1.02 14.24
CA VAL A 228 -6.52 -0.35 14.48
C VAL A 228 -6.74 1.05 15.08
N ALA A 229 -7.65 1.82 14.49
CA ALA A 229 -7.98 3.17 14.97
C ALA A 229 -8.68 3.12 16.33
N VAL A 230 -9.67 2.23 16.47
CA VAL A 230 -10.44 2.05 17.73
C VAL A 230 -9.53 1.63 18.89
N ALA A 231 -8.56 0.75 18.64
CA ALA A 231 -7.62 0.31 19.67
C ALA A 231 -6.51 1.33 19.99
N GLY A 232 -6.46 2.47 19.28
CA GLY A 232 -5.38 3.45 19.40
C GLY A 232 -4.00 2.87 19.11
N ALA A 233 -3.94 1.89 18.19
CA ALA A 233 -2.77 1.05 17.95
C ALA A 233 -1.75 1.63 16.97
N ALA A 234 -2.14 2.66 16.20
CA ALA A 234 -1.27 3.31 15.22
C ALA A 234 -1.53 4.82 15.14
N ASP A 235 -0.50 5.54 14.70
CA ASP A 235 -0.51 6.97 14.37
C ASP A 235 -0.70 7.21 12.87
N VAL A 236 -0.38 6.21 12.04
CA VAL A 236 -0.42 6.27 10.57
C VAL A 236 -1.05 4.99 10.02
N ALA A 237 -1.96 5.13 9.05
CA ALA A 237 -2.53 4.02 8.31
C ALA A 237 -1.80 3.82 6.97
N VAL A 238 -1.19 2.66 6.76
CA VAL A 238 -0.63 2.28 5.46
C VAL A 238 -1.74 1.64 4.64
N LEU A 239 -2.04 2.24 3.49
CA LEU A 239 -3.07 1.75 2.58
C LEU A 239 -2.44 1.24 1.29
N LYS A 240 -2.94 0.10 0.84
CA LYS A 240 -2.59 -0.51 -0.45
C LYS A 240 -3.91 -0.94 -1.08
N CYS A 241 -4.36 -0.26 -2.15
CA CYS A 241 -5.66 -0.58 -2.74
C CYS A 241 -5.75 -2.03 -3.20
N THR A 242 -4.64 -2.57 -3.71
CA THR A 242 -4.55 -3.92 -4.27
C THR A 242 -5.01 -5.01 -3.31
N PRO A 243 -4.41 -5.19 -2.11
CA PRO A 243 -4.96 -6.13 -1.13
C PRO A 243 -6.27 -5.65 -0.49
N LEU A 244 -6.56 -4.34 -0.49
CA LEU A 244 -7.78 -3.80 0.10
C LEU A 244 -9.02 -3.94 -0.81
N GLY A 245 -8.93 -4.49 -2.02
CA GLY A 245 -10.12 -4.65 -2.86
C GLY A 245 -10.58 -3.37 -3.55
N GLY A 246 -9.64 -2.53 -3.96
CA GLY A 246 -9.91 -1.41 -4.86
C GLY A 246 -9.65 -0.04 -4.25
N VAL A 247 -9.52 0.95 -5.13
CA VAL A 247 -9.33 2.37 -4.83
C VAL A 247 -10.50 2.89 -4.00
N ARG A 248 -11.75 2.62 -4.40
CA ARG A 248 -12.92 3.11 -3.67
C ARG A 248 -13.05 2.48 -2.29
N ARG A 249 -12.75 1.18 -2.16
CA ARG A 249 -12.74 0.51 -0.85
C ARG A 249 -11.64 1.10 0.03
N ALA A 250 -10.45 1.32 -0.51
CA ALA A 250 -9.35 1.95 0.22
C ALA A 250 -9.68 3.40 0.66
N LEU A 251 -10.39 4.19 -0.15
CA LEU A 251 -10.87 5.52 0.26
C LEU A 251 -11.85 5.46 1.43
N ARG A 252 -12.80 4.51 1.42
CA ARG A 252 -13.71 4.30 2.57
C ARG A 252 -12.96 3.87 3.83
N VAL A 253 -11.95 3.00 3.68
CA VAL A 253 -11.08 2.60 4.79
C VAL A 253 -10.29 3.80 5.32
N ALA A 254 -9.77 4.68 4.45
CA ALA A 254 -9.07 5.90 4.85
C ALA A 254 -9.97 6.83 5.68
N GLU A 255 -11.18 7.09 5.18
CA GLU A 255 -12.18 7.93 5.85
C GLU A 255 -12.54 7.37 7.22
N ALA A 256 -12.86 6.07 7.29
CA ALA A 256 -13.30 5.43 8.52
C ALA A 256 -12.17 5.22 9.53
N ALA A 257 -10.92 5.06 9.08
CA ALA A 257 -9.75 4.97 9.97
C ALA A 257 -9.49 6.29 10.70
N GLY A 258 -9.76 7.45 10.08
CA GLY A 258 -9.57 8.75 10.70
C GLY A 258 -8.12 9.07 11.08
N LEU A 259 -7.15 8.33 10.52
CA LEU A 259 -5.71 8.50 10.76
C LEU A 259 -5.04 9.13 9.53
N PRO A 260 -3.91 9.84 9.70
CA PRO A 260 -3.02 10.16 8.60
C PRO A 260 -2.71 8.92 7.77
N CYS A 261 -2.95 8.98 6.46
CA CYS A 261 -2.76 7.86 5.56
C CYS A 261 -1.48 8.02 4.73
N VAL A 262 -0.85 6.88 4.44
CA VAL A 262 0.24 6.78 3.45
C VAL A 262 -0.07 5.65 2.49
N ILE A 263 0.10 5.88 1.19
CA ILE A 263 -0.13 4.85 0.19
C ILE A 263 1.18 4.08 -0.05
N SER A 264 1.10 2.76 -0.16
CA SER A 264 2.21 1.91 -0.53
C SER A 264 1.79 0.92 -1.61
N SER A 265 2.74 0.58 -2.46
CA SER A 265 2.59 -0.51 -3.44
C SER A 265 2.78 -1.87 -2.78
N ALA A 266 2.36 -2.90 -3.50
CA ALA A 266 2.57 -4.32 -3.23
C ALA A 266 3.35 -5.01 -4.37
N LEU A 267 4.31 -4.29 -4.95
CA LEU A 267 5.18 -4.71 -6.07
C LEU A 267 4.41 -4.99 -7.37
N GLU A 268 3.43 -4.16 -7.69
CA GLU A 268 2.76 -4.17 -8.97
C GLU A 268 3.69 -3.71 -10.11
N THR A 269 3.32 -4.05 -11.35
CA THR A 269 3.85 -3.38 -12.55
C THR A 269 3.22 -2.00 -12.70
N SER A 270 3.52 -1.25 -13.77
CA SER A 270 2.84 0.02 -14.03
C SER A 270 1.31 -0.12 -14.18
N VAL A 271 0.80 -1.31 -14.55
CA VAL A 271 -0.63 -1.57 -14.65
C VAL A 271 -1.30 -1.47 -13.27
N GLY A 272 -0.83 -2.26 -12.29
CA GLY A 272 -1.34 -2.25 -10.92
C GLY A 272 -0.96 -0.98 -10.14
N LEU A 273 0.23 -0.42 -10.38
CA LEU A 273 0.69 0.80 -9.71
C LEU A 273 -0.18 2.02 -10.06
N GLY A 274 -0.82 2.02 -11.23
CA GLY A 274 -1.79 3.04 -11.61
C GLY A 274 -2.94 3.19 -10.62
N ALA A 275 -3.49 2.09 -10.08
CA ALA A 275 -4.55 2.14 -9.08
C ALA A 275 -4.07 2.76 -7.76
N GLN A 276 -2.84 2.47 -7.35
CA GLN A 276 -2.26 3.02 -6.13
C GLN A 276 -2.03 4.53 -6.28
N LEU A 277 -1.61 5.00 -7.45
CA LEU A 277 -1.49 6.42 -7.76
C LEU A 277 -2.85 7.11 -7.87
N ALA A 278 -3.87 6.44 -8.41
CA ALA A 278 -5.24 6.95 -8.41
C ALA A 278 -5.77 7.12 -6.97
N LEU A 279 -5.51 6.16 -6.08
CA LEU A 279 -5.81 6.28 -4.65
C LEU A 279 -5.08 7.46 -4.02
N ALA A 280 -3.76 7.54 -4.21
CA ALA A 280 -2.95 8.64 -3.67
C ALA A 280 -3.39 10.01 -4.25
N GLY A 281 -3.83 10.05 -5.51
CA GLY A 281 -4.35 11.23 -6.17
C GLY A 281 -5.71 11.69 -5.65
N ALA A 282 -6.56 10.75 -5.20
CA ALA A 282 -7.91 11.04 -4.74
C ALA A 282 -8.03 11.33 -3.23
N LEU A 283 -7.03 10.98 -2.42
CA LEU A 283 -7.06 11.27 -0.98
C LEU A 283 -7.14 12.79 -0.71
N PRO A 284 -7.93 13.27 0.27
CA PRO A 284 -8.00 14.71 0.58
C PRO A 284 -6.66 15.29 1.02
N THR A 285 -5.94 14.58 1.89
CA THR A 285 -4.62 14.96 2.41
C THR A 285 -3.60 13.86 2.15
N LEU A 286 -2.35 14.27 1.90
CA LEU A 286 -1.24 13.35 1.64
C LEU A 286 0.08 13.98 2.11
N ASP A 287 0.24 14.05 3.43
CA ASP A 287 1.37 14.75 4.07
C ASP A 287 2.65 13.90 4.09
N LEU A 288 2.51 12.59 3.85
CA LEU A 288 3.59 11.61 3.87
C LEU A 288 3.91 11.16 2.43
N ALA A 289 5.19 11.12 2.08
CA ALA A 289 5.63 10.55 0.80
C ALA A 289 5.17 9.08 0.68
N CYS A 290 4.75 8.63 -0.50
CA CYS A 290 4.15 7.31 -0.71
C CYS A 290 5.18 6.23 -1.09
N GLY A 291 4.94 4.98 -0.66
CA GLY A 291 5.74 3.79 -0.97
C GLY A 291 5.50 3.24 -2.37
N LEU A 292 5.54 4.10 -3.38
CA LEU A 292 5.17 3.79 -4.77
C LEU A 292 6.37 3.67 -5.72
N GLY A 293 7.59 3.99 -5.26
CA GLY A 293 8.82 3.85 -6.06
C GLY A 293 9.32 2.42 -6.26
N THR A 294 8.46 1.41 -6.16
CA THR A 294 8.87 -0.01 -6.15
C THR A 294 9.12 -0.61 -7.52
N LEU A 295 8.69 0.04 -8.60
CA LEU A 295 9.04 -0.37 -9.97
C LEU A 295 10.57 -0.38 -10.18
N SER A 296 11.31 0.41 -9.41
CA SER A 296 12.78 0.38 -9.36
C SER A 296 13.38 -0.96 -8.91
N LEU A 297 12.60 -1.81 -8.24
CA LEU A 297 13.00 -3.15 -7.80
C LEU A 297 12.88 -4.20 -8.91
N LEU A 298 12.09 -3.92 -9.97
CA LEU A 298 11.91 -4.82 -11.10
C LEU A 298 12.96 -4.54 -12.18
N THR A 299 13.38 -5.59 -12.91
CA THR A 299 14.31 -5.45 -14.04
C THR A 299 13.63 -4.83 -15.27
N GLY A 300 12.31 -4.93 -15.37
CA GLY A 300 11.49 -4.36 -16.44
C GLY A 300 10.08 -4.01 -16.00
N ASP A 301 9.21 -3.83 -16.97
CA ASP A 301 7.81 -3.45 -16.83
C ASP A 301 7.00 -4.03 -18.01
N LEU A 302 5.67 -3.90 -17.97
CA LEU A 302 4.78 -4.40 -19.02
C LEU A 302 4.34 -3.33 -20.02
N VAL A 303 4.78 -2.09 -19.84
CA VAL A 303 4.38 -0.93 -20.65
C VAL A 303 5.64 -0.25 -21.19
N ASP A 304 5.51 0.45 -22.32
CA ASP A 304 6.62 1.19 -22.91
C ASP A 304 7.14 2.30 -21.97
N GLU A 305 8.42 2.67 -22.11
CA GLU A 305 9.09 3.62 -21.22
C GLU A 305 8.35 4.96 -21.00
N PRO A 306 7.70 5.60 -22.00
CA PRO A 306 6.92 6.82 -21.77
C PRO A 306 5.70 6.64 -20.87
N GLU A 307 5.11 5.44 -20.85
CA GLU A 307 3.95 5.08 -20.03
C GLU A 307 4.36 4.45 -18.68
N SER A 308 5.62 4.05 -18.55
CA SER A 308 6.17 3.42 -17.37
C SER A 308 6.18 4.40 -16.19
N LEU A 309 5.62 3.95 -15.06
CA LEU A 309 5.54 4.72 -13.83
C LEU A 309 6.85 4.65 -13.04
N ARG A 310 7.95 5.02 -13.71
CA ARG A 310 9.27 5.17 -13.09
C ARG A 310 9.37 6.52 -12.38
N PRO A 311 9.94 6.56 -11.16
CA PRO A 311 10.13 7.82 -10.45
C PRO A 311 11.02 8.81 -11.20
N VAL A 312 10.65 10.09 -11.16
CA VAL A 312 11.49 11.21 -11.62
C VAL A 312 11.55 12.24 -10.50
N ASP A 313 12.77 12.56 -10.04
CA ASP A 313 13.03 13.53 -8.97
C ASP A 313 12.25 13.29 -7.67
N GLY A 314 12.01 12.02 -7.32
CA GLY A 314 11.24 11.66 -6.12
C GLY A 314 9.73 11.83 -6.24
N PHE A 315 9.20 11.90 -7.47
CA PHE A 315 7.76 11.98 -7.74
C PHE A 315 7.31 10.94 -8.76
N LEU A 316 6.01 10.62 -8.71
CA LEU A 316 5.28 9.92 -9.77
C LEU A 316 4.08 10.76 -10.23
N PRO A 317 3.71 10.72 -11.52
CA PRO A 317 2.49 11.35 -12.00
C PRO A 317 1.26 10.59 -11.52
N VAL A 318 0.13 11.26 -11.34
CA VAL A 318 -1.16 10.58 -11.16
C VAL A 318 -1.74 10.27 -12.54
N PRO A 319 -1.88 8.98 -12.92
CA PRO A 319 -2.47 8.64 -14.20
C PRO A 319 -3.98 8.90 -14.18
N HIS A 320 -4.54 9.34 -15.30
CA HIS A 320 -5.99 9.53 -15.47
C HIS A 320 -6.69 8.28 -16.03
N THR A 321 -5.93 7.38 -16.65
CA THR A 321 -6.43 6.15 -17.27
C THR A 321 -5.52 4.97 -16.93
N PRO A 322 -6.03 3.72 -16.93
CA PRO A 322 -5.21 2.53 -16.83
C PRO A 322 -4.08 2.50 -17.86
N ARG A 323 -2.93 1.95 -17.47
CA ARG A 323 -1.81 1.76 -18.40
C ARG A 323 -2.08 0.57 -19.30
N VAL A 324 -1.76 0.72 -20.58
CA VAL A 324 -1.95 -0.33 -21.59
C VAL A 324 -0.66 -1.12 -21.73
N PRO A 325 -0.68 -2.45 -21.49
CA PRO A 325 0.49 -3.29 -21.70
C PRO A 325 0.95 -3.29 -23.17
N ASP A 326 2.25 -3.22 -23.38
CA ASP A 326 2.86 -3.38 -24.71
C ASP A 326 2.91 -4.89 -25.07
N PRO A 327 2.41 -5.31 -26.25
CA PRO A 327 2.41 -6.71 -26.65
C PRO A 327 3.80 -7.37 -26.73
N ALA A 328 4.84 -6.62 -27.10
CA ALA A 328 6.21 -7.15 -27.16
C ALA A 328 6.77 -7.36 -25.75
N LEU A 329 6.48 -6.48 -24.80
CA LEU A 329 6.85 -6.66 -23.40
C LEU A 329 6.07 -7.80 -22.74
N LEU A 330 4.78 -7.96 -23.06
CA LEU A 330 4.01 -9.14 -22.63
C LEU A 330 4.63 -10.45 -23.11
N ALA A 331 5.09 -10.48 -24.38
CA ALA A 331 5.79 -11.65 -24.92
C ALA A 331 7.16 -11.86 -24.26
N ALA A 332 7.92 -10.78 -24.02
CA ALA A 332 9.25 -10.85 -23.41
C ALA A 332 9.23 -11.35 -21.96
N TYR A 333 8.19 -11.01 -21.20
CA TYR A 333 8.02 -11.43 -19.80
C TYR A 333 7.02 -12.57 -19.62
N ALA A 334 6.60 -13.24 -20.69
CA ALA A 334 5.67 -14.36 -20.62
C ALA A 334 6.26 -15.52 -19.81
N VAL A 335 5.45 -16.14 -18.95
CA VAL A 335 5.81 -17.39 -18.29
C VAL A 335 5.84 -18.51 -19.33
N THR A 336 7.01 -19.13 -19.51
CA THR A 336 7.19 -20.22 -20.48
C THR A 336 6.94 -21.61 -19.91
N ASP A 337 6.90 -21.75 -18.58
CA ASP A 337 6.57 -23.01 -17.90
C ASP A 337 5.05 -23.29 -17.97
N PRO A 338 4.60 -24.33 -18.69
CA PRO A 338 3.18 -24.65 -18.83
C PRO A 338 2.48 -24.94 -17.50
N ASP A 339 3.16 -25.60 -16.56
CA ASP A 339 2.57 -25.96 -15.26
C ASP A 339 2.31 -24.69 -14.44
N ARG A 340 3.22 -23.72 -14.53
CA ARG A 340 3.07 -22.43 -13.87
C ARG A 340 1.95 -21.59 -14.49
N VAL A 341 1.77 -21.63 -15.81
CA VAL A 341 0.63 -20.99 -16.48
C VAL A 341 -0.70 -21.63 -16.04
N VAL A 342 -0.77 -22.97 -16.00
CA VAL A 342 -1.95 -23.69 -15.50
C VAL A 342 -2.25 -23.31 -14.06
N TRP A 343 -1.24 -23.25 -13.20
CA TRP A 343 -1.40 -22.84 -11.80
C TRP A 343 -2.03 -21.44 -11.66
N TRP A 344 -1.57 -20.45 -12.43
CA TRP A 344 -2.13 -19.10 -12.42
C TRP A 344 -3.57 -19.06 -12.93
N ARG A 345 -3.87 -19.78 -14.02
CA ARG A 345 -5.25 -19.90 -14.55
C ARG A 345 -6.18 -20.57 -13.54
N ASP A 346 -5.72 -21.61 -12.86
CA ASP A 346 -6.48 -22.29 -11.83
C ASP A 346 -6.72 -21.42 -10.60
N ARG A 347 -5.69 -20.69 -10.17
CA ARG A 347 -5.81 -19.72 -9.07
C ARG A 347 -6.81 -18.63 -9.41
N LEU A 348 -6.72 -18.02 -10.60
CA LEU A 348 -7.68 -17.02 -11.05
C LEU A 348 -9.12 -17.56 -11.02
N ARG A 349 -9.35 -18.80 -11.47
CA ARG A 349 -10.67 -19.44 -11.42
C ARG A 349 -11.20 -19.60 -10.00
N ARG A 350 -10.38 -20.09 -9.07
CA ARG A 350 -10.79 -20.28 -7.67
C ARG A 350 -11.07 -18.95 -6.97
N VAL A 351 -10.20 -17.96 -7.15
CA VAL A 351 -10.36 -16.63 -6.56
C VAL A 351 -11.59 -15.91 -7.13
N ARG A 352 -11.90 -16.08 -8.43
CA ARG A 352 -13.15 -15.59 -9.02
C ARG A 352 -14.39 -16.17 -8.34
N ALA A 353 -14.38 -17.46 -7.99
CA ALA A 353 -15.50 -18.08 -7.28
C ALA A 353 -15.66 -17.52 -5.86
N VAL A 354 -14.55 -17.28 -5.15
CA VAL A 354 -14.56 -16.61 -3.84
C VAL A 354 -15.17 -15.21 -3.96
N LEU A 355 -14.68 -14.39 -4.90
CA LEU A 355 -15.15 -13.01 -5.09
C LEU A 355 -16.64 -12.94 -5.45
N ALA A 356 -17.13 -13.87 -6.27
CA ALA A 356 -18.55 -13.97 -6.61
C ALA A 356 -19.42 -14.29 -5.38
N ASN A 357 -18.94 -15.16 -4.48
CA ASN A 357 -19.65 -15.48 -3.24
C ASN A 357 -19.67 -14.30 -2.26
N GLN A 358 -18.56 -13.56 -2.12
CA GLN A 358 -18.50 -12.36 -1.28
C GLN A 358 -19.47 -11.28 -1.77
N SER A 359 -19.59 -11.09 -3.08
CA SER A 359 -20.51 -10.13 -3.70
C SER A 359 -22.00 -10.46 -3.45
N ILE A 360 -22.33 -11.70 -3.08
CA ILE A 360 -23.70 -12.14 -2.76
C ILE A 360 -24.03 -11.89 -1.27
N MET A 361 -23.01 -11.82 -0.41
CA MET A 361 -23.17 -11.72 1.04
C MET A 361 -23.24 -10.27 1.57
N ASP A 362 -22.77 -9.28 0.79
CA ASP A 362 -22.88 -7.84 1.06
C ASP A 362 -24.15 -7.19 0.44
#